data_AF-A0A7U6M105-F1
#
_entry.id   AF-A0A7U6M105-F1
#
_cell.length_a   1.000
_cell.length_b   1.000
_cell.length_c   1.000
_cell.angle_alpha   90.00
_cell.angle_beta   90.00
_cell.angle_gamma   90.00
#
_symmetry.space_group_name_H-M   'P 1'
#
loop_
_entity.id
_entity.type
_entity.pdbx_description
1 polymer ?
#
loop_
_entity_poly.entity_id
_entity_poly.type
_entity_poly.pdbx_seq_one_letter_code
_entity_poly.pdbx_strand_id
1 'polypeptide(L)'
;MTMSRQHSPSATGTITVYEKVGNEGGGDSKALIVEGAGSDKRQVLEMGDFSARKIHMINIPSATTIELQSKAMEGGTPKWWIKLKTTHAPSDLDQHDIDQYVNRNGKGSFIPTALGILVVDKSENPATRDSLGKIIVQTSAGRRPTTE
;
A
#
# COMPACT_ATOMS: atom_id res chain seq x y z
N MET A 1 -8.60 -26.91 -31.99
CA MET A 1 -7.98 -25.57 -31.88
C MET A 1 -8.30 -25.02 -30.50
N THR A 2 -7.40 -25.18 -29.54
CA THR A 2 -7.61 -24.67 -28.18
C THR A 2 -7.03 -23.27 -28.14
N MET A 3 -7.89 -22.24 -28.13
CA MET A 3 -7.44 -20.88 -27.90
C MET A 3 -6.98 -20.78 -26.44
N SER A 4 -5.67 -20.77 -26.22
CA SER A 4 -5.08 -20.31 -24.97
C SER A 4 -5.51 -18.86 -24.77
N ARG A 5 -6.42 -18.62 -23.81
CA ARG A 5 -6.72 -17.28 -23.31
C ARG A 5 -5.40 -16.70 -22.80
N GLN A 6 -4.78 -15.82 -23.59
CA GLN A 6 -3.72 -14.96 -23.09
C GLN A 6 -4.30 -14.22 -21.89
N HIS A 7 -3.77 -14.52 -20.70
CA HIS A 7 -3.98 -13.67 -19.54
C HIS A 7 -3.47 -12.28 -19.94
N SER A 8 -4.39 -11.34 -20.17
CA SER A 8 -4.04 -9.94 -20.25
C SER A 8 -3.25 -9.60 -18.97
N PRO A 9 -2.14 -8.84 -19.05
CA PRO A 9 -1.39 -8.47 -17.86
C PRO A 9 -2.38 -7.83 -16.88
N SER A 10 -2.48 -8.43 -15.70
CA SER A 10 -3.33 -7.96 -14.62
C SER A 10 -2.95 -6.52 -14.31
N ALA A 11 -3.97 -5.67 -14.14
CA ALA A 11 -3.80 -4.23 -13.91
C ALA A 11 -2.67 -3.96 -12.91
N THR A 12 -1.65 -3.18 -13.32
CA THR A 12 -0.55 -2.75 -12.45
C THR A 12 -0.94 -1.50 -11.68
N GLY A 13 -0.54 -1.44 -10.42
CA GLY A 13 -0.77 -0.28 -9.56
C GLY A 13 0.51 0.52 -9.32
N THR A 14 0.36 1.71 -8.75
CA THR A 14 1.50 2.52 -8.29
C THR A 14 1.23 3.03 -6.89
N ILE A 15 2.22 2.91 -6.01
CA ILE A 15 2.25 3.60 -4.71
C ILE A 15 3.32 4.68 -4.78
N THR A 16 2.93 5.93 -4.60
CA THR A 16 3.83 7.08 -4.57
C THR A 16 3.84 7.71 -3.18
N VAL A 17 5.04 7.94 -2.66
CA VAL A 17 5.30 8.62 -1.38
C VAL A 17 5.98 9.94 -1.69
N TYR A 18 5.43 11.03 -1.16
CA TYR A 18 5.93 12.38 -1.38
C TYR A 18 6.60 12.89 -0.11
N GLU A 19 7.71 13.60 -0.29
CA GLU A 19 8.34 14.35 0.78
C GLU A 19 7.48 15.57 1.15
N LYS A 20 7.75 16.14 2.33
CA LYS A 20 7.19 17.41 2.80
C LYS A 20 7.56 18.56 1.86
N VAL A 21 6.83 18.76 0.77
CA VAL A 21 6.83 20.05 0.06
C VAL A 21 5.40 20.58 -0.05
N GLY A 22 5.26 21.84 0.37
CA GLY A 22 3.99 22.51 0.64
C GLY A 22 3.13 22.66 -0.59
N ASN A 23 1.84 22.37 -0.43
CA ASN A 23 0.65 22.63 -1.26
C ASN A 23 0.68 22.61 -2.81
N GLU A 24 1.81 22.62 -3.51
CA GLU A 24 1.88 22.66 -4.97
C GLU A 24 3.16 21.95 -5.47
N GLY A 25 3.06 20.63 -5.69
CA GLY A 25 3.86 19.89 -6.68
C GLY A 25 5.40 19.87 -6.65
N GLY A 26 6.08 20.46 -5.67
CA GLY A 26 7.54 20.70 -5.74
C GLY A 26 8.46 19.78 -4.92
N GLY A 27 8.00 18.63 -4.43
CA GLY A 27 8.78 17.75 -3.55
C GLY A 27 9.26 16.47 -4.21
N ASP A 28 10.41 15.97 -3.75
CA ASP A 28 10.92 14.66 -4.14
C ASP A 28 9.88 13.58 -3.83
N SER A 29 9.86 12.54 -4.66
CA SER A 29 8.95 11.41 -4.49
C SER A 29 9.65 10.08 -4.72
N LYS A 30 9.18 9.06 -4.01
CA LYS A 30 9.55 7.66 -4.21
C LYS A 30 8.32 6.90 -4.68
N ALA A 31 8.47 6.10 -5.73
CA ALA A 31 7.38 5.29 -6.25
C ALA A 31 7.73 3.81 -6.28
N LEU A 32 6.72 2.97 -6.08
CA LEU A 32 6.78 1.54 -6.26
C LEU A 32 5.67 1.12 -7.24
N ILE A 33 6.06 0.44 -8.32
CA ILE A 33 5.11 -0.21 -9.21
C ILE A 33 4.66 -1.51 -8.56
N VAL A 34 3.36 -1.64 -8.31
CA VAL A 34 2.73 -2.85 -7.79
C VAL A 34 2.37 -3.75 -8.95
N GLU A 35 3.01 -4.90 -8.97
CA GLU A 35 2.79 -5.92 -10.00
C GLU A 35 1.36 -6.44 -9.93
N GLY A 36 0.80 -6.76 -11.10
CA GLY A 36 -0.59 -7.13 -11.25
C GLY A 36 -1.03 -8.33 -10.40
N ALA A 37 -2.35 -8.45 -10.20
CA ALA A 37 -2.98 -9.57 -9.52
C ALA A 37 -2.46 -10.91 -10.06
N GLY A 38 -2.07 -11.82 -9.16
CA GLY A 38 -1.52 -13.11 -9.53
C GLY A 38 -0.02 -13.21 -9.73
N SER A 39 0.71 -12.13 -9.46
CA SER A 39 2.18 -12.13 -9.52
C SER A 39 2.87 -12.92 -8.40
N ASP A 40 2.21 -13.13 -7.25
CA ASP A 40 2.78 -13.72 -6.03
C ASP A 40 4.10 -13.06 -5.57
N LYS A 41 4.26 -11.77 -5.90
CA LYS A 41 5.48 -11.02 -5.60
C LYS A 41 5.35 -10.24 -4.31
N ARG A 42 6.44 -10.29 -3.53
CA ARG A 42 6.71 -9.38 -2.42
C ARG A 42 7.59 -8.25 -2.90
N GLN A 43 7.15 -7.01 -2.71
CA GLN A 43 7.88 -5.81 -3.08
C GLN A 43 8.06 -4.91 -1.85
N VAL A 44 9.22 -4.27 -1.73
CA VAL A 44 9.54 -3.40 -0.60
C VAL A 44 10.06 -2.06 -1.12
N LEU A 45 9.52 -0.97 -0.60
CA LEU A 45 10.00 0.38 -0.83
C LEU A 45 10.54 0.96 0.48
N GLU A 46 11.87 1.07 0.57
CA GLU A 46 12.57 1.62 1.73
C GLU A 46 12.70 3.15 1.63
N MET A 47 12.35 3.86 2.71
CA MET A 47 12.44 5.32 2.76
C MET A 47 13.86 5.79 3.01
N GLY A 48 14.65 5.10 3.85
CA GLY A 48 15.95 5.61 4.29
C GLY A 48 15.81 6.98 4.94
N ASP A 49 16.61 7.96 4.51
CA ASP A 49 16.56 9.34 5.02
C ASP A 49 15.39 10.18 4.49
N PHE A 50 14.61 9.65 3.53
CA PHE A 50 13.49 10.36 2.89
C PHE A 50 12.38 10.74 3.89
N SER A 51 12.00 12.02 3.95
CA SER A 51 11.01 12.53 4.92
C SER A 51 9.58 12.33 4.41
N ALA A 52 9.14 11.07 4.39
CA ALA A 52 7.87 10.62 3.85
C ALA A 52 6.66 11.28 4.53
N ARG A 53 5.97 12.16 3.80
CA ARG A 53 4.85 12.97 4.28
C ARG A 53 3.49 12.46 3.78
N LYS A 54 3.33 12.39 2.47
CA LYS A 54 2.06 12.00 1.83
C LYS A 54 2.21 10.68 1.10
N ILE A 55 1.10 9.96 1.00
CA ILE A 55 0.99 8.75 0.19
C ILE A 55 -0.18 8.90 -0.78
N HIS A 56 0.00 8.37 -1.99
CA HIS A 56 -1.00 8.27 -3.04
C HIS A 56 -0.90 6.87 -3.64
N MET A 57 -2.04 6.21 -3.82
CA MET A 57 -2.11 4.90 -4.45
C MET A 57 -3.06 4.95 -5.62
N ILE A 58 -2.64 4.41 -6.76
CA ILE A 58 -3.43 4.37 -7.99
C ILE A 58 -3.45 2.94 -8.52
N ASN A 59 -4.64 2.47 -8.87
CA ASN A 59 -4.93 1.21 -9.53
C ASN A 59 -4.30 0.01 -8.83
N ILE A 60 -4.30 -0.01 -7.49
CA ILE A 60 -3.70 -1.11 -6.74
C ILE A 60 -4.50 -2.38 -7.03
N PRO A 61 -3.86 -3.47 -7.48
CA PRO A 61 -4.55 -4.71 -7.83
C PRO A 61 -5.42 -5.24 -6.67
N SER A 62 -6.46 -6.00 -7.02
CA SER A 62 -7.23 -6.75 -6.04
C SER A 62 -6.37 -7.80 -5.33
N ALA A 63 -6.75 -8.16 -4.09
CA ALA A 63 -6.04 -9.16 -3.29
C ALA A 63 -4.55 -8.79 -3.02
N THR A 64 -4.29 -7.51 -2.89
CA THR A 64 -3.00 -6.96 -2.46
C THR A 64 -3.05 -6.60 -0.99
N THR A 65 -2.03 -7.01 -0.24
CA THR A 65 -1.79 -6.55 1.13
C THR A 65 -0.69 -5.49 1.10
N ILE A 66 -0.93 -4.36 1.75
CA ILE A 66 0.04 -3.26 1.88
C ILE A 66 0.30 -3.05 3.37
N GLU A 67 1.56 -3.03 3.76
CA GLU A 67 1.97 -2.75 5.13
C GLU A 67 2.86 -1.52 5.17
N LEU A 68 2.44 -0.51 5.93
CA LEU A 68 3.23 0.70 6.19
C LEU A 68 3.86 0.54 7.57
N GLN A 69 5.17 0.73 7.67
CA GLN A 69 5.92 0.57 8.93
C GLN A 69 6.77 1.81 9.22
N SER A 70 6.86 2.18 10.49
CA SER A 70 7.72 3.28 10.95
C SER A 70 9.23 2.98 10.80
N LYS A 71 10.04 4.04 10.67
CA LYS A 71 11.52 3.96 10.75
C LYS A 71 11.98 3.53 12.14
N ALA A 72 11.34 4.07 13.17
CA ALA A 72 11.66 3.78 14.55
C ALA A 72 11.21 2.36 14.91
N MET A 73 12.05 1.67 15.67
CA MET A 73 11.77 0.33 16.20
C MET A 73 11.66 0.39 17.72
N GLU A 74 10.78 -0.41 18.30
CA GLU A 74 10.56 -0.60 19.72
C GLU A 74 10.52 -2.11 20.01
N GLY A 75 11.48 -2.61 20.78
CA GLY A 75 11.56 -4.05 21.11
C GLY A 75 11.68 -4.98 19.89
N GLY A 76 12.28 -4.52 18.79
CA GLY A 76 12.39 -5.30 17.54
C GLY A 76 11.15 -5.25 16.64
N THR A 77 10.12 -4.51 17.02
CA THR A 77 8.92 -4.24 16.20
C THR A 77 8.92 -2.78 15.73
N PRO A 78 8.33 -2.45 14.56
CA PRO A 78 8.17 -1.05 14.18
C PRO A 78 7.28 -0.35 15.20
N LYS A 79 7.73 0.81 15.69
CA LYS A 79 7.03 1.63 16.68
C LYS A 79 5.56 1.83 16.33
N TRP A 80 5.26 2.03 15.05
CA TRP A 80 3.89 1.93 14.53
C TRP A 80 3.85 1.22 13.18
N TRP A 81 2.71 0.60 12.89
CA TRP A 81 2.45 -0.03 11.60
C TRP A 81 0.95 -0.10 11.30
N ILE A 82 0.60 -0.17 10.02
CA ILE A 82 -0.75 -0.46 9.55
C ILE A 82 -0.70 -1.46 8.41
N LYS A 83 -1.61 -2.43 8.42
CA LYS A 83 -1.81 -3.41 7.36
C LYS A 83 -3.16 -3.21 6.69
N LEU A 84 -3.10 -3.08 5.39
CA LEU A 84 -4.20 -2.77 4.49
C LEU A 84 -4.40 -3.94 3.55
N LYS A 85 -5.64 -4.16 3.12
CA LYS A 85 -5.98 -5.13 2.10
C LYS A 85 -6.90 -4.51 1.07
N THR A 86 -6.56 -4.65 -0.21
CA THR A 86 -7.48 -4.31 -1.30
C THR A 86 -8.54 -5.39 -1.46
N THR A 87 -9.75 -4.96 -1.78
CA THR A 87 -10.90 -5.84 -1.97
C THR A 87 -11.05 -6.29 -3.42
N HIS A 88 -12.28 -6.51 -3.89
CA HIS A 88 -12.59 -7.23 -5.13
C HIS A 88 -12.31 -6.44 -6.43
N ALA A 89 -11.93 -5.16 -6.32
CA ALA A 89 -11.64 -4.30 -7.46
C ALA A 89 -10.31 -3.54 -7.25
N PRO A 90 -9.68 -3.03 -8.32
CA PRO A 90 -8.55 -2.12 -8.18
C PRO A 90 -8.91 -0.96 -7.26
N SER A 91 -7.98 -0.62 -6.38
CA SER A 91 -8.22 0.33 -5.29
C SER A 91 -7.31 1.54 -5.41
N ASP A 92 -7.88 2.70 -5.12
CA ASP A 92 -7.20 3.99 -5.12
C ASP A 92 -7.21 4.59 -3.71
N LEU A 93 -6.16 5.33 -3.38
CA LEU A 93 -6.08 6.15 -2.18
C LEU A 93 -5.63 7.54 -2.57
N ASP A 94 -6.53 8.52 -2.46
CA ASP A 94 -6.21 9.92 -2.73
C ASP A 94 -5.01 10.41 -1.91
N GLN A 95 -4.28 11.38 -2.45
CA GLN A 95 -3.07 11.89 -1.82
C GLN A 95 -3.36 12.49 -0.44
N HIS A 96 -2.87 11.83 0.61
CA HIS A 96 -3.12 12.22 2.00
C HIS A 96 -1.87 12.10 2.89
N ASP A 97 -1.88 12.86 3.99
CA ASP A 97 -0.85 12.76 5.03
C ASP A 97 -0.88 11.38 5.70
N ILE A 98 0.28 10.71 5.72
CA ILE A 98 0.40 9.33 6.20
C ILE A 98 -0.01 9.20 7.67
N ASP A 99 0.43 10.12 8.53
CA ASP A 99 0.13 10.06 9.96
C ASP A 99 -1.36 10.25 10.24
N GLN A 100 -2.02 11.18 9.54
CA GLN A 100 -3.46 11.39 9.67
C GLN A 100 -4.23 10.16 9.19
N TYR A 101 -3.83 9.59 8.06
CA TYR A 101 -4.41 8.38 7.51
C TYR A 101 -4.31 7.20 8.49
N VAL A 102 -3.13 6.95 9.05
CA VAL A 102 -2.93 5.85 10.00
C VAL A 102 -3.72 6.08 11.29
N ASN A 103 -3.74 7.30 11.81
CA ASN A 103 -4.33 7.58 13.12
C ASN A 103 -5.86 7.63 13.10
N ARG A 104 -6.49 7.99 11.96
CA ARG A 104 -7.96 8.10 11.86
C ARG A 104 -8.66 6.76 11.63
N ASN A 105 -7.99 5.80 11.02
CA ASN A 105 -8.62 4.52 10.67
C ASN A 105 -8.36 3.45 11.73
N GLY A 106 -9.43 2.75 12.12
CA GLY A 106 -9.40 1.65 13.08
C GLY A 106 -9.18 0.30 12.42
N LYS A 107 -8.84 -0.72 13.20
CA LYS A 107 -8.84 -2.10 12.70
C LYS A 107 -10.26 -2.49 12.27
N GLY A 108 -10.38 -3.14 11.11
CA GLY A 108 -11.65 -3.58 10.53
C GLY A 108 -12.45 -2.48 9.82
N SER A 109 -11.96 -1.24 9.76
CA SER A 109 -12.65 -0.17 9.04
C SER A 109 -12.26 -0.10 7.57
N PHE A 110 -13.25 0.10 6.70
CA PHE A 110 -13.01 0.61 5.36
C PHE A 110 -12.60 2.06 5.42
N ILE A 111 -11.70 2.45 4.52
CA ILE A 111 -11.17 3.81 4.49
C ILE A 111 -12.08 4.64 3.60
N PRO A 112 -12.78 5.66 4.12
CA PRO A 112 -13.79 6.39 3.35
C PRO A 112 -13.23 7.12 2.13
N THR A 113 -11.98 7.57 2.21
CA THR A 113 -11.26 8.28 1.15
C THR A 113 -10.53 7.34 0.19
N ALA A 114 -10.74 6.03 0.31
CA ALA A 114 -10.08 5.04 -0.52
C ALA A 114 -11.10 4.03 -1.04
N LEU A 115 -11.18 3.90 -2.36
CA LEU A 115 -12.09 2.93 -2.97
C LEU A 115 -11.54 1.53 -2.73
N GLY A 116 -12.22 0.73 -1.90
CA GLY A 116 -11.95 -0.69 -1.78
C GLY A 116 -10.78 -1.10 -0.87
N ILE A 117 -10.29 -0.21 0.01
CA ILE A 117 -9.22 -0.51 0.98
C ILE A 117 -9.79 -0.77 2.38
N LEU A 118 -9.46 -1.93 2.95
CA LEU A 118 -9.79 -2.34 4.31
C LEU A 118 -8.54 -2.30 5.20
N VAL A 119 -8.64 -1.73 6.40
CA VAL A 119 -7.62 -1.89 7.44
C VAL A 119 -7.81 -3.25 8.11
N VAL A 120 -6.91 -4.19 7.86
CA VAL A 120 -7.03 -5.55 8.43
C VAL A 120 -6.36 -5.65 9.79
N ASP A 121 -5.31 -4.87 10.04
CA ASP A 121 -4.61 -4.86 11.31
C ASP A 121 -3.74 -3.60 11.46
N LYS A 122 -3.37 -3.22 12.69
CA LYS A 122 -2.46 -2.09 12.97
C LYS A 122 -1.89 -2.15 14.38
N SER A 123 -0.84 -1.37 14.64
CA SER A 123 -0.34 -1.12 16.00
C SER A 123 -1.30 -0.25 16.81
N GLU A 124 -1.25 -0.39 18.14
CA GLU A 124 -1.91 0.52 19.08
C GLU A 124 -1.22 1.89 19.17
N ASN A 125 0.10 1.90 18.93
CA ASN A 125 0.89 3.12 18.90
C ASN A 125 0.50 4.02 17.71
N PRO A 126 0.31 5.34 17.93
CA PRO A 126 -0.04 6.27 16.86
C PRO A 126 1.14 6.51 15.92
N ALA A 127 0.82 6.72 14.65
CA ALA A 127 1.78 7.18 13.66
C ALA A 127 2.25 8.60 13.99
N THR A 128 3.55 8.80 13.87
CA THR A 128 4.16 10.13 13.99
C THR A 128 4.41 10.71 12.61
N ARG A 129 4.30 12.03 12.51
CA ARG A 129 4.60 12.82 11.32
C ARG A 129 5.99 12.47 10.75
N ASP A 130 6.09 12.34 9.42
CA ASP A 130 7.36 12.12 8.69
C ASP A 130 8.18 10.87 9.10
N SER A 131 7.54 9.88 9.72
CA SER A 131 8.23 8.74 10.34
C SER A 131 8.07 7.40 9.62
N LEU A 132 7.46 7.37 8.43
CA LEU A 132 7.36 6.16 7.61
C LEU A 132 8.76 5.68 7.22
N GLY A 133 9.06 4.41 7.46
CA GLY A 133 10.33 3.79 7.13
C GLY A 133 10.29 2.89 5.92
N LYS A 134 9.21 2.13 5.74
CA LYS A 134 9.05 1.30 4.54
C LYS A 134 7.62 0.94 4.25
N ILE A 135 7.41 0.55 3.00
CA ILE A 135 6.17 -0.03 2.48
C ILE A 135 6.48 -1.44 2.01
N ILE A 136 5.71 -2.41 2.49
CA ILE A 136 5.76 -3.79 2.03
C ILE A 136 4.46 -4.08 1.28
N VAL A 137 4.57 -4.56 0.05
CA VAL A 137 3.43 -4.91 -0.79
C VAL A 137 3.51 -6.38 -1.14
N GLN A 138 2.41 -7.10 -0.96
CA GLN A 138 2.26 -8.49 -1.38
C GLN A 138 0.99 -8.61 -2.21
N THR A 139 1.11 -8.99 -3.47
CA THR A 139 -0.04 -9.29 -4.32
C THR A 139 -0.18 -10.80 -4.42
N SER A 140 -1.31 -11.36 -3.96
CA SER A 140 -1.49 -12.82 -3.94
C SER A 140 -1.53 -13.43 -5.34
N ALA A 141 -1.05 -14.68 -5.46
CA ALA A 141 -1.38 -15.54 -6.60
C ALA A 141 -2.90 -15.59 -6.80
N GLY A 142 -3.40 -15.21 -7.97
CA GLY A 142 -4.81 -15.40 -8.31
C GLY A 142 -5.11 -16.90 -8.22
N ARG A 143 -6.34 -17.27 -7.82
CA ARG A 143 -6.76 -18.68 -7.86
C ARG A 143 -6.49 -19.20 -9.29
N ARG A 144 -5.51 -20.09 -9.45
CA ARG A 144 -5.46 -20.93 -10.64
C ARG A 144 -6.76 -21.73 -10.63
N PRO A 145 -7.56 -21.73 -11.72
CA PRO A 145 -8.66 -22.68 -11.81
C PRO A 145 -8.04 -24.08 -11.67
N THR A 146 -8.40 -24.79 -10.61
CA THR A 146 -8.16 -26.22 -10.51
C THR A 146 -9.00 -26.87 -11.59
N THR A 147 -8.34 -27.35 -12.65
CA THR A 147 -8.96 -28.24 -13.61
C THR A 147 -9.20 -29.57 -12.89
N GLU A 148 -10.45 -29.85 -12.52
CA GLU A 148 -10.91 -31.23 -12.28
C GLU A 148 -11.27 -31.88 -13.61
#